data_AF-A0AAN1HM84-F1
#
_entry.id   AF-A0AAN1HM84-F1
#
_cell.length_a   1.000
_cell.length_b   1.000
_cell.length_c   1.000
_cell.angle_alpha   90.00
_cell.angle_beta   90.00
_cell.angle_gamma   90.00
#
_symmetry.space_group_name_H-M   'P 1'
#
loop_
_entity.id
_entity.type
_entity.pdbx_description
1 polymer ?
#
loop_
_entity_poly.entity_id
_entity_poly.type
_entity_poly.pdbx_seq_one_letter_code
_entity_poly.pdbx_strand_id
1 'polypeptide(L)' 'MRDQKMYCYTCGTDEPHRRLTAAEKAWLKNRTGRKTVEEFFMCKAPGCRNLRTGFQKRPFDRPIPMPEDL' A
#
# COMPACT_ATOMS: atom_id res chain seq x y z
N MET A 1 -12.61 -4.68 -8.55
CA MET A 1 -11.45 -3.84 -8.96
C MET A 1 -10.29 -4.78 -9.27
N ARG A 2 -9.56 -4.56 -10.37
CA ARG A 2 -8.44 -5.44 -10.77
C ARG A 2 -7.15 -5.02 -10.07
N ASP A 3 -6.32 -6.00 -9.74
CA ASP A 3 -4.95 -5.78 -9.30
C ASP A 3 -4.13 -5.16 -10.44
N GLN A 4 -3.15 -4.33 -10.09
CA GLN A 4 -2.27 -3.68 -11.06
C GLN A 4 -0.83 -4.09 -10.79
N LYS A 5 -0.12 -4.51 -11.84
CA LYS A 5 1.31 -4.82 -11.76
C LYS A 5 2.10 -3.51 -11.73
N MET A 6 2.87 -3.31 -10.66
CA MET A 6 3.58 -2.06 -10.39
C MET A 6 4.85 -2.32 -9.56
N TYR A 7 5.88 -1.49 -9.74
CA TYR A 7 7.12 -1.61 -8.96
C TYR A 7 6.91 -1.49 -7.45
N CYS A 8 7.33 -2.48 -6.68
CA CYS A 8 7.36 -2.45 -5.23
C CYS A 8 8.76 -2.08 -4.75
N TYR A 9 8.89 -0.99 -3.99
CA TYR A 9 10.18 -0.57 -3.45
C TYR A 9 10.80 -1.61 -2.50
N THR A 10 9.98 -2.27 -1.67
CA THR A 10 10.47 -3.27 -0.71
C THR A 10 10.88 -4.58 -1.39
N CYS A 11 10.17 -5.04 -2.42
CA CYS A 11 10.54 -6.26 -3.15
C CYS A 11 11.65 -6.03 -4.18
N GLY A 12 11.81 -4.80 -4.67
CA GLY A 12 12.74 -4.49 -5.75
C GLY A 12 12.27 -4.89 -7.14
N THR A 13 11.01 -5.36 -7.28
CA THR A 13 10.43 -5.95 -8.49
C THR A 13 9.04 -5.38 -8.79
N ASP A 14 8.54 -5.61 -10.02
CA ASP A 14 7.14 -5.31 -10.37
C ASP A 14 6.21 -6.40 -9.86
N GLU A 15 5.42 -6.06 -8.84
CA GLU A 15 4.52 -6.98 -8.15
C GLU A 15 3.04 -6.62 -8.37
N PRO A 16 2.11 -7.58 -8.25
CA PRO A 16 0.69 -7.28 -8.18
C PRO A 16 0.38 -6.42 -6.95
N HIS A 17 -0.34 -5.33 -7.15
CA HIS A 17 -0.83 -4.47 -6.09
C HIS A 17 -2.34 -4.33 -6.16
N ARG A 18 -3.00 -4.35 -5.01
CA ARG A 18 -4.45 -4.16 -4.89
C ARG A 18 -4.79 -2.85 -4.20
N ARG A 19 -6.03 -2.38 -4.41
CA ARG A 19 -6.60 -1.30 -3.60
C ARG A 19 -6.73 -1.74 -2.13
N LEU A 20 -6.70 -0.77 -1.24
CA LEU A 20 -6.98 -1.00 0.18
C LEU A 20 -8.46 -1.28 0.42
N THR A 21 -8.76 -2.14 1.40
CA THR A 21 -10.12 -2.33 1.93
C THR A 21 -10.56 -1.13 2.77
N ALA A 22 -11.82 -1.06 3.16
CA ALA A 22 -12.32 0.02 4.03
C ALA A 22 -11.59 0.05 5.39
N ALA A 23 -11.34 -1.11 6.00
CA ALA A 23 -10.63 -1.24 7.27
C ALA A 23 -9.17 -0.77 7.15
N GLU A 24 -8.45 -1.21 6.11
CA GLU A 24 -7.07 -0.79 5.84
C GLU A 24 -6.95 0.72 5.58
N LYS A 25 -7.93 1.32 4.90
CA LYS A 25 -7.98 2.77 4.71
C LYS A 25 -8.19 3.51 6.03
N ALA A 26 -9.12 3.04 6.87
CA ALA A 26 -9.35 3.63 8.19
C ALA A 26 -8.09 3.56 9.05
N TRP A 27 -7.42 2.41 9.06
CA TRP A 27 -6.14 2.23 9.73
C TRP A 27 -5.08 3.21 9.21
N LEU A 28 -4.91 3.31 7.89
CA LEU A 28 -3.90 4.17 7.29
C LEU A 28 -4.16 5.67 7.56
N LYS A 29 -5.43 6.10 7.52
CA LYS A 29 -5.81 7.47 7.91
C LYS A 29 -5.42 7.76 9.35
N ASN A 30 -5.79 6.88 10.28
CA ASN A 30 -5.47 7.05 11.69
C ASN A 30 -3.96 7.03 11.95
N ARG A 31 -3.22 6.17 11.25
CA ARG A 31 -1.76 6.05 11.40
C ARG A 31 -0.99 7.27 10.87
N THR A 32 -1.48 7.91 9.81
CA THR A 32 -0.72 8.96 9.09
C THR A 32 -1.30 10.36 9.25
N GLY A 33 -2.51 10.52 9.77
CA GLY A 33 -3.21 11.80 9.85
C GLY A 33 -3.63 12.37 8.48
N ARG A 34 -3.52 11.59 7.39
CA ARG A 34 -3.88 12.07 6.04
C ARG A 34 -5.39 12.24 5.89
N LYS A 35 -5.78 13.31 5.18
CA LYS A 35 -7.19 13.57 4.81
C LYS A 35 -7.74 12.49 3.86
N THR A 36 -6.94 12.05 2.89
CA THR A 36 -7.30 11.03 1.89
C THR A 36 -6.25 9.93 1.80
N VAL A 37 -6.71 8.71 1.52
CA VAL A 37 -5.86 7.52 1.33
C VAL A 37 -6.35 6.62 0.18
N GLU A 38 -7.20 7.15 -0.70
CA GLU A 38 -7.82 6.39 -1.80
C GLU A 38 -6.80 6.03 -2.88
N GLU A 39 -5.74 6.82 -2.98
CA GLU A 39 -4.66 6.68 -3.95
C GLU A 39 -3.70 5.51 -3.65
N PHE A 40 -3.82 4.88 -2.48
CA PHE A 40 -2.90 3.85 -2.04
C PHE A 40 -3.24 2.46 -2.57
N PHE A 41 -2.18 1.72 -2.84
CA PHE A 41 -2.20 0.32 -3.20
C PHE A 41 -1.23 -0.46 -2.31
N MET A 42 -1.62 -1.70 -1.99
CA MET A 42 -0.83 -2.62 -1.20
C MET A 42 -0.26 -3.72 -2.09
N CYS A 43 1.04 -3.99 -1.94
CA CYS A 43 1.72 -5.11 -2.59
C CYS A 43 1.15 -6.45 -2.11
N LYS A 44 0.94 -7.39 -3.04
CA LYS A 44 0.45 -8.75 -2.76
C LYS A 44 1.56 -9.81 -2.72
N ALA A 45 2.82 -9.43 -2.94
CA ALA A 45 3.93 -10.36 -2.74
C ALA A 45 3.89 -10.91 -1.29
N PRO A 46 4.10 -12.22 -1.08
CA PRO A 46 4.01 -12.84 0.24
C PRO A 46 4.83 -12.08 1.29
N GLY A 47 4.18 -11.70 2.39
CA GLY A 47 4.82 -11.00 3.51
C GLY A 47 5.23 -9.54 3.26
N CYS A 48 5.06 -8.99 2.05
CA CYS A 48 5.53 -7.62 1.76
C CYS A 48 4.56 -6.55 2.29
N ARG A 49 3.31 -6.59 1.81
CA ARG A 49 2.22 -5.65 2.21
C ARG A 49 2.60 -4.15 2.17
N ASN A 50 3.65 -3.79 1.44
CA ASN A 50 4.13 -2.42 1.35
C ASN A 50 3.16 -1.54 0.58
N LEU A 51 3.09 -0.26 0.97
CA LEU A 51 2.22 0.73 0.38
C LEU A 51 2.92 1.59 -0.67
N ARG A 52 2.23 1.84 -1.77
CA ARG A 52 2.60 2.83 -2.78
C ARG A 52 1.36 3.56 -3.31
N THR A 53 1.58 4.63 -4.05
CA THR A 53 0.51 5.23 -4.85
C THR A 53 0.72 4.90 -6.33
N GLY A 54 -0.20 5.32 -7.21
CA GLY A 54 0.00 5.21 -8.65
C GLY A 54 1.29 5.89 -9.13
N PHE A 55 1.62 7.05 -8.56
CA PHE A 55 2.75 7.89 -9.01
C PHE A 55 3.99 7.81 -8.12
N GLN A 56 3.84 7.54 -6.82
CA GLN A 56 4.96 7.50 -5.87
C GLN A 56 5.24 6.09 -5.38
N LYS A 57 6.46 5.61 -5.67
CA LYS A 57 6.96 4.28 -5.27
C LYS A 57 7.24 4.19 -3.76
N ARG A 58 7.55 5.33 -3.12
CA ARG A 58 7.88 5.43 -1.68
C ARG A 58 7.19 6.65 -1.06
N PRO A 59 5.89 6.57 -0.75
CA PRO A 59 5.09 7.71 -0.28
C PRO A 59 5.35 8.12 1.19
N PHE A 60 6.21 7.39 1.88
CA PHE A 60 6.60 7.59 3.28
C PHE A 60 8.12 7.49 3.41
N ASP A 61 8.71 8.20 4.38
CA ASP A 61 10.15 8.16 4.61
C ASP A 61 10.64 6.77 5.03
N ARG A 62 9.82 6.05 5.80
CA ARG A 62 9.99 4.63 6.14
C ARG A 62 8.82 3.81 5.58
N PRO A 63 9.05 2.62 5.03
CA PRO A 63 7.97 1.72 4.62
C PRO A 63 6.97 1.50 5.75
N ILE A 64 5.68 1.59 5.42
CA ILE A 64 4.59 1.26 6.33
C ILE A 64 3.94 -0.02 5.78
N PRO A 65 4.33 -1.21 6.28
CA PRO A 65 3.62 -2.43 5.91
C PRO A 65 2.21 -2.40 6.51
N MET A 66 1.23 -2.83 5.73
CA MET A 66 -0.14 -2.99 6.25
C MET A 66 -0.16 -4.15 7.26
N PRO A 67 -0.85 -4.05 8.41
CA PRO A 67 -0.99 -5.16 9.37
C PRO A 67 -1.75 -6.35 8.76
N GLU A 68 -1.45 -7.58 9.18
CA GLU A 68 -2.04 -8.80 8.60
C GLU A 68 -3.51 -9.04 9.01
N ASP A 69 -3.90 -8.59 10.20
CA ASP A 69 -5.20 -8.92 10.84
C ASP A 69 -6.25 -7.79 10.75
N LEU A 70 -6.36 -7.10 9.60
CA LEU A 70 -7.32 -6.00 9.36
C LEU A 70 -8.49 -6.37 8.44
#